data_AF-A0A7V3XML3-F1
#
_entry.id   AF-A0A7V3XML3-F1
#
_cell.length_a   1.000
_cell.length_b   1.000
_cell.length_c   1.000
_cell.angle_alpha   90.00
_cell.angle_beta   90.00
_cell.angle_gamma   90.00
#
_symmetry.space_group_name_H-M   'P 1'
#
loop_
_entity.id
_entity.type
_entity.pdbx_description
1 polymer ?
#
loop_
_entity_poly.entity_id
_entity_poly.type
_entity_poly.pdbx_seq_one_letter_code
_entity_poly.pdbx_strand_id
1 'polypeptide(L)'
;MIDELIARLPDAWREVAALLLAPIAWVPRLQQTLLGFFLESSSPWSTAAKLVLLLFPALLAVAAVWCTQLSIYTLPFRSGRGRFVSMLLLAWWDAARVVWLYWVGLVRLAAVAAGWTLSLAHLVVRLGAGLARHVLGAPLAMTSMMTRSYMQPGVPWVAFLMLVFWCALEAGVFAYTLMPTMAEVLADMVGTDEVPVLTGPILYVLLLILIMGSFACVQAFVDAVRKREMKFVVQIVLVEVFVMFFEVMFLYRELVDSLAPWIAQETGVRMGLVSTLSLATFGWIGIRGMTWFLFGQFGTPPLLAFIARQPIEHAPDVTGAAGPVAATAWWRPPVTEFRAEVAWLHDKGDELVEYLALPVLHLLGAALNFATILTSARPVFSLPFRNLKDVTETRDVLATGHLQPRKQVSV
;
A
#
# COMPACT_ATOMS: atom_id res chain seq x y z
N MET A 1 7.59 -15.77 49.28
CA MET A 1 8.25 -16.93 48.65
C MET A 1 9.53 -17.38 49.35
N ILE A 2 10.65 -16.63 49.34
CA ILE A 2 11.88 -17.05 50.07
C ILE A 2 11.68 -16.97 51.60
N ASP A 3 11.05 -15.91 52.09
CA ASP A 3 10.74 -15.77 53.52
C ASP A 3 9.79 -16.86 54.04
N GLU A 4 8.84 -17.31 53.22
CA GLU A 4 7.97 -18.45 53.53
C GLU A 4 8.72 -19.78 53.56
N LEU A 5 9.73 -19.94 52.70
CA LEU A 5 10.59 -21.12 52.69
C LEU A 5 11.47 -21.18 53.95
N ILE A 6 12.01 -20.03 54.37
CA ILE A 6 12.79 -19.89 55.61
C ILE A 6 11.90 -20.14 56.83
N ALA A 7 10.66 -19.66 56.83
CA ALA A 7 9.71 -19.87 57.92
C ALA A 7 9.34 -21.36 58.12
N ARG A 8 9.39 -22.18 57.05
CA ARG A 8 9.11 -23.63 57.12
C ARG A 8 10.28 -24.47 57.64
N LEU A 9 11.47 -23.89 57.78
CA LEU A 9 12.65 -24.61 58.31
C LEU A 9 12.63 -24.67 59.86
N PRO A 10 13.16 -25.74 60.46
CA PRO A 10 13.33 -25.84 61.91
C PRO A 10 14.18 -24.68 62.46
N ASP A 11 13.89 -24.21 63.68
CA ASP A 11 14.50 -23.00 64.26
C ASP A 11 16.05 -23.03 64.26
N ALA A 12 16.65 -24.19 64.53
CA ALA A 12 18.11 -24.37 64.51
C ALA A 12 18.76 -24.10 63.14
N TRP A 13 18.02 -24.25 62.05
CA TRP A 13 18.51 -24.08 60.68
C TRP A 13 18.11 -22.74 60.07
N ARG A 14 17.23 -21.96 60.72
CA ARG A 14 16.74 -20.68 60.17
C ARG A 14 17.84 -19.65 60.01
N GLU A 15 18.71 -19.47 61.01
CA GLU A 15 19.79 -18.48 60.93
C GLU A 15 20.83 -18.85 59.86
N VAL A 16 21.18 -20.14 59.76
CA VAL A 16 22.11 -20.65 58.76
C VAL A 16 21.51 -20.54 57.35
N ALA A 17 20.24 -20.89 57.19
CA ALA A 17 19.53 -20.75 55.93
C ALA A 17 19.37 -19.28 55.53
N ALA A 18 19.08 -18.39 56.47
CA ALA A 18 18.99 -16.95 56.24
C ALA A 18 20.35 -16.38 55.81
N LEU A 19 21.44 -16.76 56.47
CA LEU A 19 22.80 -16.33 56.11
C LEU A 19 23.20 -16.85 54.72
N LEU A 20 22.89 -18.11 54.41
CA LEU A 20 23.17 -18.71 53.10
C LEU A 20 22.32 -18.12 51.99
N LEU A 21 21.05 -17.78 52.23
CA LEU A 21 20.16 -17.21 51.23
C LEU A 21 20.28 -15.68 51.11
N ALA A 22 20.87 -14.99 52.08
CA ALA A 22 20.99 -13.53 52.11
C ALA A 22 21.54 -12.91 50.80
N PRO A 23 22.57 -13.46 50.15
CA PRO A 23 23.07 -12.93 48.86
C PRO A 23 22.06 -13.00 47.71
N ILE A 24 21.12 -13.95 47.73
CA ILE A 24 20.13 -14.17 46.65
C ILE A 24 18.74 -13.63 47.02
N ALA A 25 18.41 -13.54 48.30
CA ALA A 25 17.05 -13.27 48.79
C ALA A 25 16.45 -11.95 48.27
N TRP A 26 17.28 -10.96 47.98
CA TRP A 26 16.85 -9.65 47.48
C TRP A 26 16.63 -9.61 45.95
N VAL A 27 17.17 -10.58 45.19
CA VAL A 27 17.11 -10.58 43.72
C VAL A 27 15.68 -10.71 43.18
N PRO A 28 14.80 -11.59 43.71
CA PRO A 28 13.40 -11.66 43.28
C PRO A 28 12.62 -10.36 43.55
N ARG A 29 12.94 -9.67 44.66
CA ARG A 29 12.32 -8.38 44.99
C ARG A 29 12.75 -7.29 44.00
N LEU A 30 14.03 -7.29 43.59
CA LEU A 30 14.52 -6.44 42.50
C LEU A 30 13.80 -6.73 41.17
N GLN A 31 13.56 -8.00 40.84
CA GLN A 31 12.80 -8.36 39.62
C GLN A 31 11.36 -7.84 39.67
N GLN A 32 10.70 -7.94 40.83
CA GLN A 32 9.34 -7.41 41.01
C GLN A 32 9.27 -5.88 40.89
N THR A 33 10.22 -5.15 41.47
CA THR A 33 10.26 -3.69 41.33
C THR A 33 10.57 -3.26 39.90
N LEU A 34 11.45 -3.98 39.19
CA LEU A 34 11.70 -3.73 37.76
C LEU A 34 10.44 -3.99 36.92
N LEU A 35 9.76 -5.12 37.13
CA LEU A 35 8.51 -5.42 36.41
C LEU A 35 7.42 -4.39 36.70
N GLY A 36 7.26 -3.98 37.97
CA GLY A 36 6.37 -2.90 38.36
C GLY A 36 6.68 -1.59 37.62
N PHE A 37 7.97 -1.21 37.52
CA PHE A 37 8.38 -0.01 36.79
C PHE A 37 8.03 -0.04 35.29
N PHE A 38 8.05 -1.22 34.64
CA PHE A 38 7.66 -1.38 33.24
C PHE A 38 6.14 -1.38 33.04
N LEU A 39 5.39 -2.04 33.94
CA LEU A 39 3.94 -2.23 33.83
C LEU A 39 3.13 -1.04 34.34
N GLU A 40 3.63 -0.32 35.35
CA GLU A 40 3.02 0.92 35.84
C GLU A 40 3.46 2.09 34.94
N SER A 41 2.61 2.44 33.99
CA SER A 41 2.74 3.72 33.29
C SER A 41 1.39 4.29 32.91
N SER A 42 1.31 5.62 32.95
CA SER A 42 0.11 6.39 32.64
C SER A 42 -0.18 6.53 31.14
N SER A 43 0.74 6.13 30.26
CA SER A 43 0.61 6.31 28.81
C SER A 43 1.21 5.13 28.03
N PRO A 44 0.53 4.63 26.96
CA PRO A 44 1.07 3.56 26.13
C PRO A 44 2.40 3.95 25.46
N TRP A 45 2.60 5.24 25.15
CA TRP A 45 3.85 5.72 24.57
C TRP A 45 5.03 5.68 25.57
N SER A 46 4.78 6.01 26.83
CA SER A 46 5.83 5.91 27.85
C SER A 46 6.17 4.45 28.16
N THR A 47 5.20 3.54 28.08
CA THR A 47 5.45 2.09 28.15
C THR A 47 6.37 1.61 27.02
N ALA A 48 6.05 2.00 25.77
CA ALA A 48 6.84 1.61 24.60
C ALA A 48 8.28 2.16 24.68
N ALA A 49 8.45 3.41 25.10
CA ALA A 49 9.78 4.00 25.28
C ALA A 49 10.59 3.27 26.36
N LYS A 50 9.98 2.98 27.53
CA LYS A 50 10.62 2.20 28.59
C LYS A 50 11.06 0.83 28.07
N LEU A 51 10.18 0.10 27.38
CA LEU A 51 10.49 -1.21 26.82
C LEU A 51 11.66 -1.16 25.84
N VAL A 52 11.61 -0.26 24.85
CA VAL A 52 12.67 -0.16 23.84
C VAL A 52 14.01 0.29 24.45
N LEU A 53 14.03 1.25 25.37
CA LEU A 53 15.28 1.78 25.92
C LEU A 53 15.90 0.90 27.01
N LEU A 54 15.08 0.24 27.83
CA LEU A 54 15.53 -0.34 29.09
C LEU A 54 15.30 -1.85 29.22
N LEU A 55 14.48 -2.50 28.38
CA LEU A 55 14.19 -3.93 28.52
C LEU A 55 15.45 -4.79 28.42
N PHE A 56 16.21 -4.69 27.33
CA PHE A 56 17.41 -5.50 27.13
C PHE A 56 18.53 -5.17 28.14
N PRO A 57 18.82 -3.88 28.45
CA PRO A 57 19.72 -3.54 29.55
C PRO A 57 19.29 -4.10 30.92
N ALA A 58 17.99 -4.06 31.24
CA ALA A 58 17.47 -4.60 32.49
C ALA A 58 17.61 -6.12 32.55
N LEU A 59 17.33 -6.84 31.45
CA LEU A 59 17.54 -8.28 31.36
C LEU A 59 19.02 -8.66 31.55
N LEU A 60 19.94 -7.92 30.91
CA LEU A 60 21.38 -8.12 31.12
C LEU A 60 21.76 -7.89 32.59
N ALA A 61 21.26 -6.83 33.21
CA ALA A 61 21.55 -6.53 34.61
C ALA A 61 21.05 -7.64 35.54
N VAL A 62 19.83 -8.15 35.32
CA VAL A 62 19.27 -9.28 36.08
C VAL A 62 20.12 -10.53 35.89
N ALA A 63 20.50 -10.87 34.65
CA ALA A 63 21.35 -12.03 34.37
C ALA A 63 22.75 -11.89 35.01
N ALA A 64 23.36 -10.71 34.92
CA ALA A 64 24.65 -10.41 35.53
C ALA A 64 24.60 -10.53 37.05
N VAL A 65 23.57 -9.98 37.70
CA VAL A 65 23.35 -10.09 39.15
C VAL A 65 23.17 -11.55 39.57
N TRP A 66 22.35 -12.33 38.85
CA TRP A 66 22.22 -13.76 39.16
C TRP A 66 23.56 -14.50 39.04
N CYS A 67 24.30 -14.27 37.96
CA CYS A 67 25.59 -14.94 37.75
C CYS A 67 26.63 -14.53 38.80
N THR A 68 26.64 -13.27 39.23
CA THR A 68 27.59 -12.81 40.25
C THR A 68 27.23 -13.35 41.63
N GLN A 69 25.95 -13.34 42.01
CA GLN A 69 25.52 -13.91 43.29
C GLN A 69 25.76 -15.43 43.34
N LEU A 70 25.45 -16.16 42.27
CA LEU A 70 25.76 -17.58 42.17
C LEU A 70 27.27 -17.85 42.22
N SER A 71 28.09 -16.97 41.66
CA SER A 71 29.54 -17.12 41.71
C SER A 71 30.11 -17.05 43.12
N ILE A 72 29.47 -16.32 44.04
CA ILE A 72 29.90 -16.20 45.44
C ILE A 72 29.89 -17.57 46.12
N TYR A 73 28.89 -18.41 45.86
CA TYR A 73 28.83 -19.77 46.42
C TYR A 73 29.90 -20.70 45.85
N THR A 74 30.38 -20.43 44.63
CA THR A 74 31.43 -21.24 43.98
C THR A 74 32.86 -20.78 44.30
N LEU A 75 33.05 -19.55 44.78
CA LEU A 75 34.36 -18.96 45.09
C LEU A 75 35.22 -19.78 46.06
N PRO A 76 34.68 -20.37 47.15
CA PRO A 76 35.49 -21.14 48.10
C PRO A 76 36.17 -22.34 47.45
N PHE A 77 35.49 -22.98 46.50
CA PHE A 77 35.89 -24.24 45.86
C PHE A 77 36.72 -24.05 44.59
N ARG A 78 36.93 -22.80 44.12
CA ARG A 78 37.58 -22.51 42.83
C ARG A 78 39.08 -22.23 42.96
N SER A 79 39.89 -22.93 42.17
CA SER A 79 41.32 -22.64 42.00
C SER A 79 41.53 -21.37 41.14
N GLY A 80 42.30 -20.39 41.61
CA GLY A 80 42.56 -19.14 40.88
C GLY A 80 41.61 -17.97 41.16
N ARG A 81 41.22 -17.80 42.44
CA ARG A 81 40.24 -16.78 42.92
C ARG A 81 40.50 -15.36 42.40
N GLY A 82 41.75 -14.88 42.45
CA GLY A 82 42.09 -13.53 41.99
C GLY A 82 41.85 -13.32 40.49
N ARG A 83 42.18 -14.32 39.65
CA ARG A 83 41.95 -14.27 38.21
C ARG A 83 40.45 -14.28 37.89
N PHE A 84 39.67 -15.05 38.65
CA PHE A 84 38.20 -15.08 38.51
C PHE A 84 37.55 -13.75 38.89
N VAL A 85 37.93 -13.15 40.02
CA VAL A 85 37.41 -11.85 40.45
C VAL A 85 37.77 -10.75 39.43
N SER A 86 39.00 -10.77 38.90
CA SER A 86 39.41 -9.84 37.84
C SER A 86 38.57 -10.03 36.56
N MET A 87 38.32 -11.27 36.13
CA MET A 87 37.44 -11.54 34.98
C MET A 87 36.00 -11.09 35.23
N LEU A 88 35.48 -11.24 36.45
CA LEU A 88 34.13 -10.80 36.80
C LEU A 88 34.01 -9.27 36.77
N LEU A 89 35.03 -8.55 37.27
CA LEU A 89 35.10 -7.09 37.21
C LEU A 89 35.18 -6.58 35.76
N LEU A 90 36.01 -7.23 34.93
CA LEU A 90 36.10 -6.91 33.50
C LEU A 90 34.77 -7.18 32.78
N ALA A 91 34.05 -8.26 33.13
CA ALA A 91 32.74 -8.56 32.56
C ALA A 91 31.68 -7.50 32.91
N TRP A 92 31.69 -6.97 34.14
CA TRP A 92 30.82 -5.83 34.53
C TRP A 92 31.15 -4.56 33.75
N TRP A 93 32.44 -4.30 33.55
CA TRP A 93 32.89 -3.16 32.77
C TRP A 93 32.50 -3.29 31.29
N ASP A 94 32.67 -4.47 30.69
CA ASP A 94 32.22 -4.73 29.32
C ASP A 94 30.69 -4.68 29.20
N ALA A 95 29.95 -5.14 30.21
CA ALA A 95 28.50 -4.99 30.26
C ALA A 95 28.07 -3.52 30.25
N ALA A 96 28.70 -2.68 31.06
CA ALA A 96 28.43 -1.24 31.07
C ALA A 96 28.73 -0.59 29.70
N ARG A 97 29.86 -0.95 29.08
CA ARG A 97 30.22 -0.48 27.72
C ARG A 97 29.20 -0.91 26.68
N VAL A 98 28.73 -2.16 26.75
CA VAL A 98 27.73 -2.71 25.82
C VAL A 98 26.37 -2.03 25.99
N VAL A 99 25.94 -1.74 27.22
CA VAL A 99 24.72 -0.97 27.49
C VAL A 99 24.84 0.44 26.91
N TRP A 100 26.01 1.08 27.04
CA TRP A 100 26.27 2.36 26.40
C TRP A 100 26.19 2.30 24.87
N LEU A 101 26.87 1.31 24.26
CA LEU A 101 26.82 1.06 22.82
C LEU A 101 25.39 0.78 22.33
N TYR A 102 24.56 0.14 23.16
CA TYR A 102 23.16 -0.07 22.86
C TYR A 102 22.40 1.25 22.70
N TRP A 103 22.54 2.19 23.64
CA TRP A 103 21.90 3.50 23.53
C TRP A 103 22.43 4.31 22.35
N VAL A 104 23.74 4.29 22.12
CA VAL A 104 24.34 4.95 20.94
C VAL A 104 23.81 4.34 19.64
N GLY A 105 23.70 3.01 19.59
CA GLY A 105 23.12 2.28 18.46
C GLY A 105 21.67 2.67 18.21
N LEU A 106 20.87 2.81 19.26
CA LEU A 106 19.47 3.23 19.18
C LEU A 106 19.33 4.68 18.66
N VAL A 107 20.16 5.61 19.14
CA VAL A 107 20.19 7.00 18.66
C VAL A 107 20.59 7.05 17.18
N ARG A 108 21.61 6.28 16.78
CA ARG A 108 22.02 6.16 15.38
C ARG A 108 20.89 5.62 14.52
N LEU A 109 20.19 4.56 14.97
CA LEU A 109 19.05 3.99 14.27
C LEU A 109 17.92 5.02 14.12
N ALA A 110 17.61 5.78 15.17
CA ALA A 110 16.60 6.85 15.10
C ALA A 110 17.00 7.95 14.10
N ALA A 111 18.26 8.39 14.10
CA ALA A 111 18.76 9.39 13.16
C ALA A 111 18.73 8.90 11.70
N VAL A 112 19.13 7.64 11.46
CA VAL A 112 19.08 7.01 10.14
C VAL A 112 17.63 6.85 9.66
N ALA A 113 16.75 6.35 10.53
CA ALA A 113 15.32 6.21 10.23
C ALA A 113 14.67 7.57 9.90
N ALA A 114 14.99 8.63 10.65
CA ALA A 114 14.52 9.98 10.36
C ALA A 114 15.06 10.51 9.02
N GLY A 115 16.34 10.24 8.71
CA GLY A 115 16.92 10.58 7.41
C GLY A 115 16.20 9.86 6.25
N TRP A 116 15.87 8.59 6.44
CA TRP A 116 15.18 7.79 5.41
C TRP A 116 13.70 8.14 5.29
N THR A 117 12.99 8.48 6.36
CA THR A 117 11.61 8.96 6.26
C THR A 117 11.55 10.30 5.52
N LEU A 118 12.52 11.19 5.73
CA LEU A 118 12.65 12.43 4.97
C LEU A 118 12.95 12.17 3.49
N SER A 119 13.86 11.24 3.17
CA SER A 119 14.16 10.90 1.77
C SER A 119 12.97 10.22 1.09
N LEU A 120 12.27 9.33 1.79
CA LEU A 120 11.05 8.68 1.29
C LEU A 120 9.92 9.69 1.10
N ALA A 121 9.74 10.62 2.04
CA ALA A 121 8.77 11.72 1.91
C ALA A 121 9.11 12.62 0.71
N HIS A 122 10.39 12.97 0.54
CA HIS A 122 10.85 13.73 -0.63
C HIS A 122 10.56 12.96 -1.93
N LEU A 123 10.76 11.65 -1.95
CA LEU A 123 10.47 10.77 -3.08
C LEU A 123 8.97 10.71 -3.37
N VAL A 124 8.11 10.56 -2.35
CA VAL A 124 6.65 10.60 -2.50
C VAL A 124 6.20 11.96 -3.04
N VAL A 125 6.76 13.05 -2.54
CA VAL A 125 6.48 14.40 -3.06
C VAL A 125 6.95 14.53 -4.51
N ARG A 126 8.12 14.01 -4.87
CA ARG A 126 8.67 14.09 -6.24
C ARG A 126 7.88 13.22 -7.22
N LEU A 127 7.52 12.00 -6.83
CA LEU A 127 6.65 11.11 -7.61
C LEU A 127 5.24 11.68 -7.72
N GLY A 128 4.70 12.23 -6.63
CA GLY A 128 3.40 12.91 -6.61
C GLY A 128 3.38 14.15 -7.48
N ALA A 129 4.43 14.97 -7.44
CA ALA A 129 4.61 16.12 -8.33
C ALA A 129 4.80 15.68 -9.79
N GLY A 130 5.52 14.58 -10.01
CA GLY A 130 5.65 13.91 -11.31
C GLY A 130 4.28 13.49 -11.84
N LEU A 131 3.51 12.73 -11.06
CA LEU A 131 2.18 12.26 -11.41
C LEU A 131 1.20 13.42 -11.60
N ALA A 132 1.24 14.45 -10.75
CA ALA A 132 0.42 15.65 -10.91
C ALA A 132 0.75 16.39 -12.22
N ARG A 133 2.03 16.56 -12.55
CA ARG A 133 2.46 17.08 -13.86
C ARG A 133 2.05 16.16 -15.01
N HIS A 134 1.96 14.84 -14.80
CA HIS A 134 1.50 13.90 -15.81
C HIS A 134 -0.02 13.83 -15.93
N VAL A 135 -0.80 14.12 -14.89
CA VAL A 135 -2.27 14.17 -14.97
C VAL A 135 -2.72 15.51 -15.53
N LEU A 136 -2.07 16.61 -15.10
CA LEU A 136 -2.29 17.95 -15.66
C LEU A 136 -1.68 18.11 -17.06
N GLY A 137 -0.57 17.42 -17.31
CA GLY A 137 0.14 17.41 -18.60
C GLY A 137 -0.28 16.29 -19.53
N ALA A 138 -0.97 15.23 -19.08
CA ALA A 138 -1.52 14.18 -19.94
C ALA A 138 -2.45 14.74 -21.01
N PRO A 139 -3.43 15.61 -20.71
CA PRO A 139 -4.25 16.17 -21.78
C PRO A 139 -3.41 16.99 -22.77
N LEU A 140 -2.29 17.60 -22.35
CA LEU A 140 -1.39 18.45 -23.16
C LEU A 140 -0.30 17.69 -23.95
N ALA A 141 0.22 16.60 -23.39
CA ALA A 141 1.23 15.75 -23.99
C ALA A 141 0.60 14.66 -24.87
N MET A 142 -0.57 14.17 -24.46
CA MET A 142 -1.41 13.31 -25.29
C MET A 142 -1.99 14.12 -26.45
N THR A 143 -2.38 15.40 -26.26
CA THR A 143 -2.63 16.29 -27.42
C THR A 143 -1.37 16.52 -28.24
N SER A 144 -0.16 16.71 -27.70
CA SER A 144 1.03 16.94 -28.54
C SER A 144 1.52 15.70 -29.33
N MET A 145 1.33 14.48 -28.80
CA MET A 145 1.54 13.23 -29.53
C MET A 145 0.40 12.95 -30.53
N MET A 146 -0.87 13.23 -30.18
CA MET A 146 -1.99 13.25 -31.14
C MET A 146 -1.73 14.29 -32.25
N THR A 147 -1.17 15.45 -31.91
CA THR A 147 -0.82 16.51 -32.86
C THR A 147 0.23 16.03 -33.85
N ARG A 148 1.16 15.12 -33.52
CA ARG A 148 2.17 14.69 -34.51
C ARG A 148 1.79 13.44 -35.31
N SER A 149 0.94 12.58 -34.77
CA SER A 149 0.50 11.35 -35.46
C SER A 149 -0.87 11.47 -36.15
N TYR A 150 -1.68 12.46 -35.76
CA TYR A 150 -3.00 12.75 -36.34
C TYR A 150 -3.15 14.15 -36.97
N MET A 151 -2.12 15.03 -36.96
CA MET A 151 -2.13 16.25 -37.82
C MET A 151 -1.82 15.87 -39.27
N GLN A 152 -2.70 15.09 -39.87
CA GLN A 152 -3.06 15.37 -41.25
C GLN A 152 -4.18 16.43 -41.22
N PRO A 153 -4.07 17.52 -41.99
CA PRO A 153 -5.06 18.58 -41.99
C PRO A 153 -6.41 18.01 -42.43
N GLY A 154 -7.38 17.94 -41.52
CA GLY A 154 -8.74 17.48 -41.86
C GLY A 154 -9.62 16.90 -40.74
N VAL A 155 -9.09 16.56 -39.56
CA VAL A 155 -9.91 15.94 -38.49
C VAL A 155 -10.47 16.98 -37.49
N PRO A 156 -11.81 17.15 -37.40
CA PRO A 156 -12.46 18.12 -36.51
C PRO A 156 -12.48 17.67 -35.04
N TRP A 157 -11.33 17.74 -34.36
CA TRP A 157 -11.15 17.38 -32.94
C TRP A 157 -12.10 18.06 -31.97
N VAL A 158 -12.51 19.30 -32.27
CA VAL A 158 -13.48 20.04 -31.46
C VAL A 158 -14.84 19.34 -31.46
N ALA A 159 -15.26 18.77 -32.60
CA ALA A 159 -16.50 18.02 -32.69
C ALA A 159 -16.42 16.70 -31.92
N PHE A 160 -15.26 16.02 -31.91
CA PHE A 160 -15.05 14.82 -31.10
C PHE A 160 -15.15 15.11 -29.59
N LEU A 161 -14.43 16.11 -29.09
CA LEU A 161 -14.48 16.46 -27.66
C LEU A 161 -15.86 16.95 -27.23
N MET A 162 -16.52 17.73 -28.09
CA MET A 162 -17.87 18.23 -27.82
C MET A 162 -18.91 17.11 -27.87
N LEU A 163 -18.76 16.11 -28.75
CA LEU A 163 -19.60 14.91 -28.78
C LEU A 163 -19.44 14.08 -27.50
N VAL A 164 -18.21 13.83 -27.05
CA VAL A 164 -17.95 13.10 -25.79
C VAL A 164 -18.50 13.85 -24.60
N PHE A 165 -18.30 15.17 -24.53
CA PHE A 165 -18.87 16.02 -23.50
C PHE A 165 -20.41 15.97 -23.52
N TRP A 166 -21.02 16.03 -24.70
CA TRP A 166 -22.47 15.94 -24.85
C TRP A 166 -23.01 14.58 -24.41
N CYS A 167 -22.36 13.48 -24.78
CA CYS A 167 -22.73 12.14 -24.33
C CYS A 167 -22.64 12.03 -22.80
N ALA A 168 -21.61 12.63 -22.18
CA ALA A 168 -21.45 12.64 -20.73
C ALA A 168 -22.53 13.45 -20.02
N LEU A 169 -22.97 14.56 -20.62
CA LEU A 169 -24.08 15.38 -20.13
C LEU A 169 -25.42 14.65 -20.27
N GLU A 170 -25.69 14.07 -21.44
CA GLU A 170 -26.92 13.30 -21.71
C GLU A 170 -27.02 12.08 -20.78
N ALA A 171 -25.92 11.36 -20.57
CA ALA A 171 -25.84 10.27 -19.60
C ALA A 171 -26.12 10.74 -18.17
N GLY A 172 -25.66 11.94 -17.80
CA GLY A 172 -25.88 12.52 -16.48
C GLY A 172 -27.35 12.89 -16.25
N VAL A 173 -27.99 13.50 -17.24
CA VAL A 173 -29.40 13.85 -17.20
C VAL A 173 -30.25 12.58 -17.08
N PHE A 174 -30.00 11.56 -17.91
CA PHE A 174 -30.75 10.30 -17.81
C PHE A 174 -30.47 9.53 -16.53
N ALA A 175 -29.21 9.49 -16.06
CA ALA A 175 -28.90 8.82 -14.79
C ALA A 175 -29.66 9.48 -13.63
N TYR A 176 -29.82 10.79 -13.66
CA TYR A 176 -30.59 11.52 -12.66
C TYR A 176 -32.09 11.21 -12.74
N THR A 177 -32.68 11.17 -13.94
CA THR A 177 -34.12 10.90 -14.11
C THR A 177 -34.49 9.44 -13.86
N LEU A 178 -33.61 8.48 -14.16
CA LEU A 178 -33.84 7.05 -13.93
C LEU A 178 -33.49 6.59 -12.51
N MET A 179 -32.80 7.41 -11.72
CA MET A 179 -32.41 7.08 -10.35
C MET A 179 -33.58 6.64 -9.46
N PRO A 180 -34.73 7.36 -9.38
CA PRO A 180 -35.87 6.94 -8.56
C PRO A 180 -36.45 5.60 -9.02
N THR A 181 -36.64 5.41 -10.33
CA THR A 181 -37.18 4.18 -10.92
C THR A 181 -36.28 2.98 -10.65
N MET A 182 -34.96 3.15 -10.79
CA MET A 182 -33.99 2.10 -10.49
C MET A 182 -33.92 1.79 -8.98
N ALA A 183 -34.05 2.81 -8.13
CA ALA A 183 -34.10 2.62 -6.69
C ALA A 183 -35.34 1.81 -6.26
N GLU A 184 -36.51 2.06 -6.85
CA GLU A 184 -37.74 1.30 -6.59
C GLU A 184 -37.63 -0.16 -7.03
N VAL A 185 -37.13 -0.42 -8.24
CA VAL A 185 -36.93 -1.79 -8.75
C VAL A 185 -35.91 -2.55 -7.90
N LEU A 186 -34.82 -1.89 -7.48
CA LEU A 186 -33.83 -2.50 -6.60
C LEU A 186 -34.38 -2.76 -5.20
N ALA A 187 -35.18 -1.84 -4.66
CA ALA A 187 -35.84 -2.00 -3.37
C ALA A 187 -36.82 -3.19 -3.40
N ASP A 188 -37.58 -3.37 -4.48
CA ASP A 188 -38.52 -4.48 -4.66
C ASP A 188 -37.80 -5.84 -4.83
N MET A 189 -36.63 -5.85 -5.48
CA MET A 189 -35.83 -7.07 -5.66
C MET A 189 -35.02 -7.49 -4.43
N VAL A 190 -34.54 -6.53 -3.64
CA VAL A 190 -33.64 -6.78 -2.50
C VAL A 190 -34.39 -6.76 -1.16
N GLY A 191 -35.57 -6.15 -1.11
CA GLY A 191 -36.39 -6.03 0.11
C GLY A 191 -35.81 -5.06 1.14
N THR A 192 -34.92 -4.16 0.73
CA THR A 192 -34.26 -3.17 1.59
C THR A 192 -34.43 -1.77 1.01
N ASP A 193 -34.83 -0.80 1.84
CA ASP A 193 -34.99 0.61 1.44
C ASP A 193 -33.65 1.34 1.23
N GLU A 194 -32.51 0.70 1.54
CA GLU A 194 -31.19 1.28 1.37
C GLU A 194 -30.64 1.02 -0.04
N VAL A 195 -30.61 2.07 -0.86
CA VAL A 195 -29.97 2.04 -2.18
C VAL A 195 -28.44 2.08 -2.01
N PRO A 196 -27.69 1.09 -2.52
CA PRO A 196 -26.23 1.10 -2.43
C PRO A 196 -25.64 2.34 -3.09
N VAL A 197 -24.64 2.97 -2.45
CA VAL A 197 -23.94 4.17 -2.94
C VAL A 197 -23.35 3.98 -4.34
N LEU A 198 -23.04 2.73 -4.71
CA LEU A 198 -22.49 2.37 -6.03
C LEU A 198 -23.53 2.34 -7.17
N THR A 199 -24.83 2.39 -6.88
CA THR A 199 -25.89 2.27 -7.89
C THR A 199 -25.87 3.43 -8.88
N GLY A 200 -25.73 4.67 -8.38
CA GLY A 200 -25.64 5.88 -9.21
C GLY A 200 -24.49 5.86 -10.22
N PRO A 201 -23.22 5.62 -9.80
CA PRO A 201 -22.11 5.58 -10.74
C PRO A 201 -22.17 4.42 -11.73
N ILE A 202 -22.71 3.25 -11.34
CA ILE A 202 -22.89 2.12 -12.27
C ILE A 202 -23.93 2.47 -13.34
N LEU A 203 -25.07 3.02 -12.93
CA LEU A 203 -26.13 3.46 -13.85
C LEU A 203 -25.59 4.50 -14.84
N TYR A 204 -24.82 5.48 -14.34
CA TYR A 204 -24.20 6.50 -15.18
C TYR A 204 -23.27 5.90 -16.26
N VAL A 205 -22.38 4.97 -15.88
CA VAL A 205 -21.46 4.33 -16.83
C VAL A 205 -22.21 3.49 -17.86
N LEU A 206 -23.24 2.75 -17.43
CA LEU A 206 -24.07 1.95 -18.32
C LEU A 206 -24.78 2.83 -19.36
N LEU A 207 -25.39 3.93 -18.93
CA LEU A 207 -26.08 4.89 -19.79
C LEU A 207 -25.10 5.59 -20.74
N LEU A 208 -23.91 5.94 -20.27
CA LEU A 208 -22.85 6.52 -21.11
C LEU A 208 -22.48 5.58 -22.26
N ILE A 209 -22.29 4.29 -21.97
CA ILE A 209 -22.00 3.27 -22.99
C ILE A 209 -23.15 3.13 -23.99
N LEU A 210 -24.39 3.10 -23.49
CA LEU A 210 -25.60 3.00 -24.32
C LEU A 210 -25.71 4.19 -25.30
N ILE A 211 -25.57 5.42 -24.79
CA ILE A 211 -25.68 6.65 -25.58
C ILE A 211 -24.58 6.73 -26.64
N MET A 212 -23.35 6.37 -26.27
CA MET A 212 -22.21 6.30 -27.18
C MET A 212 -22.43 5.22 -28.27
N GLY A 213 -23.02 4.09 -27.90
CA GLY A 213 -23.42 3.03 -28.81
C GLY A 213 -24.47 3.48 -29.83
N SER A 214 -25.47 4.26 -29.41
CA SER A 214 -26.46 4.83 -30.32
C SER A 214 -25.83 5.75 -31.38
N PHE A 215 -24.86 6.60 -31.02
CA PHE A 215 -24.15 7.41 -32.03
C PHE A 215 -23.32 6.55 -33.00
N ALA A 216 -22.74 5.45 -32.53
CA ALA A 216 -22.05 4.49 -33.40
C ALA A 216 -23.00 3.82 -34.41
N CYS A 217 -24.25 3.52 -34.02
CA CYS A 217 -25.27 2.98 -34.93
C CYS A 217 -25.67 4.00 -36.00
N VAL A 218 -25.86 5.27 -35.64
CA VAL A 218 -26.15 6.35 -36.61
C VAL A 218 -25.00 6.53 -37.61
N GLN A 219 -23.75 6.43 -37.16
CA GLN A 219 -22.58 6.46 -38.05
C GLN A 219 -22.54 5.26 -38.99
N ALA A 220 -22.79 4.05 -38.49
CA ALA A 220 -22.88 2.85 -39.31
C ALA A 220 -23.99 2.99 -40.37
N PHE A 221 -25.12 3.60 -40.02
CA PHE A 221 -26.22 3.88 -40.95
C PHE A 221 -25.77 4.84 -42.07
N VAL A 222 -25.14 5.96 -41.72
CA VAL A 222 -24.63 6.92 -42.71
C VAL A 222 -23.58 6.29 -43.62
N ASP A 223 -22.68 5.48 -43.07
CA ASP A 223 -21.65 4.80 -43.84
C ASP A 223 -22.24 3.75 -44.80
N ALA A 224 -23.27 3.01 -44.37
CA ALA A 224 -23.98 2.05 -45.22
C ALA A 224 -24.77 2.73 -46.35
N VAL A 225 -25.43 3.85 -46.05
CA VAL A 225 -26.12 4.68 -47.06
C VAL A 225 -25.12 5.21 -48.09
N ARG A 226 -23.94 5.67 -47.63
CA ARG A 226 -22.89 6.20 -48.50
C ARG A 226 -22.30 5.14 -49.42
N LYS A 227 -22.15 3.90 -48.93
CA LYS A 227 -21.66 2.74 -49.70
C LYS A 227 -22.71 2.11 -50.63
N ARG A 228 -23.97 2.56 -50.59
CA ARG A 228 -25.11 2.06 -51.41
C ARG A 228 -25.35 0.55 -51.33
N GLU A 229 -24.95 -0.10 -50.24
CA GLU A 229 -25.22 -1.52 -50.05
C GLU A 229 -26.59 -1.74 -49.39
N MET A 230 -27.63 -1.83 -50.22
CA MET A 230 -29.03 -1.85 -49.76
C MET A 230 -29.35 -2.96 -48.75
N LYS A 231 -28.67 -4.11 -48.84
CA LYS A 231 -28.82 -5.21 -47.87
C LYS A 231 -28.34 -4.83 -46.46
N PHE A 232 -27.22 -4.11 -46.36
CA PHE A 232 -26.68 -3.64 -45.08
C PHE A 232 -27.46 -2.46 -44.51
N VAL A 233 -27.96 -1.57 -45.37
CA VAL A 233 -28.84 -0.47 -44.95
C VAL A 233 -30.09 -0.99 -44.26
N VAL A 234 -30.77 -1.99 -44.84
CA VAL A 234 -31.99 -2.58 -44.23
C VAL A 234 -31.70 -3.20 -42.86
N GLN A 235 -30.56 -3.89 -42.71
CA GLN A 235 -30.17 -4.50 -41.44
C GLN A 235 -29.88 -3.44 -40.36
N ILE A 236 -29.18 -2.36 -40.71
CA ILE A 236 -28.84 -1.30 -39.76
C ILE A 236 -30.07 -0.49 -39.38
N VAL A 237 -30.98 -0.21 -40.32
CA VAL A 237 -32.27 0.44 -40.01
C VAL A 237 -33.08 -0.40 -39.03
N LEU A 238 -33.11 -1.73 -39.18
CA LEU A 238 -33.81 -2.61 -38.24
C LEU A 238 -33.23 -2.52 -36.82
N VAL A 239 -31.88 -2.49 -36.71
CA VAL A 239 -31.19 -2.32 -35.42
C VAL A 239 -31.47 -0.93 -34.83
N GLU A 240 -31.45 0.12 -35.64
CA GLU A 240 -31.72 1.49 -35.21
C GLU A 240 -33.15 1.65 -34.68
N VAL A 241 -34.14 1.06 -35.36
CA VAL A 241 -35.54 1.07 -34.90
C VAL A 241 -35.68 0.33 -33.56
N PHE A 242 -34.93 -0.75 -33.37
CA PHE A 242 -34.91 -1.47 -32.10
C PHE A 242 -34.28 -0.65 -30.96
N VAL A 243 -33.15 0.01 -31.22
CA VAL A 243 -32.49 0.92 -30.26
C VAL A 243 -33.39 2.11 -29.94
N MET A 244 -34.01 2.71 -30.96
CA MET A 244 -34.99 3.79 -30.80
C MET A 244 -36.16 3.35 -29.91
N PHE A 245 -36.71 2.16 -30.13
CA PHE A 245 -37.79 1.63 -29.29
C PHE A 245 -37.37 1.53 -27.82
N PHE A 246 -36.17 1.02 -27.55
CA PHE A 246 -35.65 0.90 -26.19
C PHE A 246 -35.40 2.27 -25.55
N GLU A 247 -34.70 3.18 -26.24
CA GLU A 247 -34.39 4.51 -25.70
C GLU A 247 -35.64 5.37 -25.49
N VAL A 248 -36.63 5.28 -26.39
CA VAL A 248 -37.89 6.00 -26.24
C VAL A 248 -38.70 5.46 -25.07
N MET A 249 -38.80 4.14 -24.93
CA MET A 249 -39.63 3.52 -23.91
C MET A 249 -39.05 3.62 -22.50
N PHE A 250 -37.72 3.55 -22.36
CA PHE A 250 -37.05 3.54 -21.06
C PHE A 250 -36.38 4.86 -20.66
N LEU A 251 -35.81 5.63 -21.60
CA LEU A 251 -35.05 6.84 -21.28
C LEU A 251 -35.89 8.11 -21.50
N TYR A 252 -36.34 8.32 -22.73
CA TYR A 252 -37.02 9.55 -23.12
C TYR A 252 -38.44 9.65 -22.58
N ARG A 253 -39.11 8.52 -22.38
CA ARG A 253 -40.40 8.51 -21.67
C ARG A 253 -40.24 8.99 -20.24
N GLU A 254 -39.29 8.45 -19.49
CA GLU A 254 -39.06 8.85 -18.09
C GLU A 254 -38.63 10.33 -18.01
N LEU A 255 -37.81 10.78 -18.96
CA LEU A 255 -37.49 12.20 -19.12
C LEU A 255 -38.76 13.05 -19.33
N VAL A 256 -39.65 12.66 -20.24
CA VAL A 256 -40.90 13.38 -20.51
C VAL A 256 -41.86 13.31 -19.33
N ASP A 257 -41.97 12.19 -18.64
CA ASP A 257 -42.82 12.01 -17.46
C ASP A 257 -42.31 12.87 -16.30
N SER A 258 -40.98 13.04 -16.15
CA SER A 258 -40.40 13.95 -15.18
C SER A 258 -40.65 15.44 -15.50
N LEU A 259 -40.80 15.79 -16.78
CA LEU A 259 -41.10 17.15 -17.26
C LEU A 259 -42.61 17.44 -17.41
N ALA A 260 -43.45 16.40 -17.47
CA ALA A 260 -44.90 16.50 -17.59
C ALA A 260 -45.59 17.43 -16.58
N PRO A 261 -45.24 17.46 -15.27
CA PRO A 261 -45.88 18.37 -14.32
C PRO A 261 -45.63 19.85 -14.66
N TRP A 262 -44.46 20.18 -15.22
CA TRP A 262 -44.16 21.54 -15.68
C TRP A 262 -44.95 21.90 -16.94
N ILE A 263 -45.02 21.00 -17.93
CA ILE A 263 -45.77 21.21 -19.18
C ILE A 263 -47.28 21.33 -18.91
N ALA A 264 -47.81 20.55 -17.97
CA ALA A 264 -49.21 20.59 -17.59
C ALA A 264 -49.61 21.91 -16.91
N GLN A 265 -48.67 22.57 -16.21
CA GLN A 265 -48.89 23.88 -15.59
C GLN A 265 -48.98 25.01 -16.62
N GLU A 266 -48.18 24.96 -17.69
CA GLU A 266 -48.18 26.00 -18.73
C GLU A 266 -49.28 25.79 -19.79
N THR A 267 -49.61 24.54 -20.12
CA THR A 267 -50.47 24.22 -21.28
C THR A 267 -51.89 23.79 -20.88
N GLY A 268 -52.14 23.46 -19.61
CA GLY A 268 -53.45 23.07 -19.08
C GLY A 268 -54.01 21.73 -19.59
N VAL A 269 -53.27 20.99 -20.43
CA VAL A 269 -53.68 19.69 -20.99
C VAL A 269 -53.05 18.55 -20.18
N ARG A 270 -53.87 17.60 -19.73
CA ARG A 270 -53.38 16.34 -19.14
C ARG A 270 -52.78 15.47 -20.24
N MET A 271 -51.47 15.27 -20.20
CA MET A 271 -50.77 14.38 -21.13
C MET A 271 -51.24 12.93 -20.90
N GLY A 272 -51.85 12.32 -21.91
CA GLY A 272 -52.12 10.88 -21.94
C GLY A 272 -50.91 10.07 -22.40
N LEU A 273 -50.95 8.74 -22.25
CA LEU A 273 -49.85 7.83 -22.60
C LEU A 273 -49.42 7.93 -24.08
N VAL A 274 -50.37 8.16 -24.99
CA VAL A 274 -50.06 8.32 -26.42
C VAL A 274 -49.35 9.65 -26.69
N SER A 275 -49.74 10.73 -26.01
CA SER A 275 -49.10 12.04 -26.16
C SER A 275 -47.70 12.09 -25.53
N THR A 276 -47.47 11.39 -24.41
CA THR A 276 -46.12 11.30 -23.82
C THR A 276 -45.19 10.49 -24.70
N LEU A 277 -45.64 9.35 -25.24
CA LEU A 277 -44.85 8.54 -26.18
C LEU A 277 -44.54 9.28 -27.48
N SER A 278 -45.51 10.02 -28.04
CA SER A 278 -45.25 10.82 -29.24
C SER A 278 -44.22 11.91 -28.96
N LEU A 279 -44.34 12.61 -27.82
CA LEU A 279 -43.41 13.67 -27.44
C LEU A 279 -42.01 13.12 -27.16
N ALA A 280 -41.91 11.96 -26.50
CA ALA A 280 -40.65 11.25 -26.28
C ALA A 280 -39.98 10.82 -27.60
N THR A 281 -40.77 10.35 -28.57
CA THR A 281 -40.27 9.99 -29.91
C THR A 281 -39.75 11.21 -30.66
N PHE A 282 -40.50 12.32 -30.68
CA PHE A 282 -40.05 13.57 -31.30
C PHE A 282 -38.85 14.19 -30.57
N GLY A 283 -38.80 14.10 -29.25
CA GLY A 283 -37.66 14.52 -28.44
C GLY A 283 -36.41 13.69 -28.76
N TRP A 284 -36.55 12.37 -28.89
CA TRP A 284 -35.46 11.48 -29.31
C TRP A 284 -34.93 11.85 -30.68
N ILE A 285 -35.81 11.95 -31.70
CA ILE A 285 -35.41 12.34 -33.06
C ILE A 285 -34.75 13.72 -33.07
N GLY A 286 -35.31 14.67 -32.32
CA GLY A 286 -34.82 16.05 -32.23
C GLY A 286 -33.44 16.15 -31.61
N ILE A 287 -33.25 15.58 -30.42
CA ILE A 287 -31.97 15.61 -29.70
C ILE A 287 -30.92 14.81 -30.47
N ARG A 288 -31.24 13.59 -30.91
CA ARG A 288 -30.29 12.75 -31.67
C ARG A 288 -29.94 13.35 -33.02
N GLY A 289 -30.92 13.85 -33.77
CA GLY A 289 -30.70 14.49 -35.07
C GLY A 289 -29.87 15.77 -34.95
N MET A 290 -30.14 16.59 -33.93
CA MET A 290 -29.39 17.81 -33.65
C MET A 290 -27.94 17.50 -33.23
N THR A 291 -27.74 16.59 -32.27
CA THR A 291 -26.39 16.21 -31.81
C THR A 291 -25.60 15.52 -32.91
N TRP A 292 -26.26 14.72 -33.75
CA TRP A 292 -25.65 14.14 -34.94
C TRP A 292 -25.17 15.20 -35.93
N PHE A 293 -26.02 16.18 -36.25
CA PHE A 293 -25.68 17.24 -37.20
C PHE A 293 -24.59 18.19 -36.67
N LEU A 294 -24.67 18.58 -35.40
CA LEU A 294 -23.72 19.52 -34.80
C LEU A 294 -22.36 18.87 -34.56
N PHE A 295 -22.33 17.63 -34.07
CA PHE A 295 -21.10 17.00 -33.58
C PHE A 295 -20.88 15.58 -34.13
N GLY A 296 -21.93 14.78 -34.27
CA GLY A 296 -21.84 13.37 -34.67
C GLY A 296 -21.20 13.11 -36.03
N GLN A 297 -21.56 13.87 -37.07
CA GLN A 297 -21.01 13.71 -38.43
C GLN A 297 -19.48 13.90 -38.51
N PHE A 298 -18.92 14.62 -37.55
CA PHE A 298 -17.52 15.02 -37.49
C PHE A 298 -16.75 14.29 -36.38
N GLY A 299 -17.42 13.94 -35.29
CA GLY A 299 -16.83 13.36 -34.08
C GLY A 299 -16.93 11.84 -33.97
N THR A 300 -17.88 11.19 -34.64
CA THR A 300 -18.09 9.74 -34.51
C THR A 300 -17.02 8.87 -35.22
N PRO A 301 -16.49 9.24 -36.40
CA PRO A 301 -15.40 8.48 -37.03
C PRO A 301 -14.11 8.44 -36.18
N PRO A 302 -13.64 9.55 -35.58
CA PRO A 302 -12.55 9.53 -34.60
C PRO A 302 -12.86 8.69 -33.35
N LEU A 303 -14.12 8.70 -32.88
CA LEU A 303 -14.56 7.90 -31.73
C LEU A 303 -14.46 6.41 -32.01
N LEU A 304 -14.91 5.95 -33.18
CA LEU A 304 -14.80 4.55 -33.60
C LEU A 304 -13.34 4.14 -33.81
N ALA A 305 -12.50 5.00 -34.40
CA ALA A 305 -11.08 4.74 -34.57
C ALA A 305 -10.34 4.63 -33.22
N PHE A 306 -10.73 5.45 -32.24
CA PHE A 306 -10.20 5.39 -30.87
C PHE A 306 -10.62 4.10 -30.15
N ILE A 307 -11.89 3.72 -30.22
CA ILE A 307 -12.40 2.46 -29.64
C ILE A 307 -11.73 1.24 -30.30
N ALA A 308 -11.58 1.26 -31.63
CA ALA A 308 -10.98 0.18 -32.40
C ALA A 308 -9.44 0.12 -32.33
N ARG A 309 -8.78 1.17 -31.79
CA ARG A 309 -7.32 1.36 -31.81
C ARG A 309 -6.72 1.22 -33.22
N GLN A 310 -7.47 1.57 -34.26
CA GLN A 310 -7.00 1.52 -35.64
C GLN A 310 -6.70 2.94 -36.13
N PRO A 311 -5.52 3.18 -36.74
CA PRO A 311 -5.26 4.46 -37.40
C PRO A 311 -6.27 4.65 -38.53
N ILE A 312 -6.78 5.87 -38.69
CA ILE A 312 -7.77 6.21 -39.71
C ILE A 312 -7.14 6.00 -41.09
N GLU A 313 -7.43 4.87 -41.74
CA GLU A 313 -7.00 4.62 -43.10
C GLU A 313 -7.92 5.40 -44.06
N HIS A 314 -7.37 6.43 -44.69
CA HIS A 314 -7.79 6.88 -46.01
C HIS A 314 -6.54 6.82 -46.91
N ALA A 315 -6.55 5.93 -47.91
CA ALA A 315 -5.52 5.79 -48.95
C ALA A 315 -5.79 6.74 -50.15
N PRO A 316 -4.88 6.95 -51.14
CA PRO A 316 -3.47 6.55 -51.24
C PRO A 316 -2.48 7.74 -51.48
N ASP A 317 -1.19 7.44 -51.30
CA ASP A 317 0.01 8.13 -51.80
C ASP A 317 0.10 9.67 -51.80
N VAL A 318 0.86 10.21 -50.84
CA VAL A 318 1.90 11.19 -51.16
C VAL A 318 3.19 10.82 -50.42
N THR A 319 4.15 10.35 -51.21
CA THR A 319 5.56 10.17 -50.89
C THR A 319 6.13 11.27 -50.00
N GLY A 320 6.65 10.88 -48.84
CA GLY A 320 7.47 11.71 -47.97
C GLY A 320 8.16 10.82 -46.93
N ALA A 321 9.42 10.48 -47.19
CA ALA A 321 10.24 9.56 -46.42
C ALA A 321 10.14 9.77 -44.89
N ALA A 322 9.43 8.85 -44.22
CA ALA A 322 9.49 8.70 -42.78
C ALA A 322 10.65 7.78 -42.43
N GLY A 323 11.78 8.36 -42.02
CA GLY A 323 12.74 7.63 -41.19
C GLY A 323 12.07 7.24 -39.87
N PRO A 324 12.27 6.01 -39.35
CA PRO A 324 11.67 5.60 -38.09
C PRO A 324 12.38 6.37 -36.96
N VAL A 325 11.84 7.52 -36.57
CA VAL A 325 12.13 8.07 -35.25
C VAL A 325 11.42 7.13 -34.28
N ALA A 326 12.20 6.16 -33.82
CA ALA A 326 11.82 5.24 -32.78
C ALA A 326 11.07 6.02 -31.69
N ALA A 327 9.83 5.60 -31.43
CA ALA A 327 9.13 5.88 -30.20
C ALA A 327 9.97 5.31 -29.05
N THR A 328 11.01 6.04 -28.65
CA THR A 328 11.87 5.71 -27.51
C THR A 328 11.08 5.96 -26.25
N ALA A 329 10.22 4.99 -25.93
CA ALA A 329 9.84 4.54 -24.60
C ALA A 329 9.93 5.61 -23.49
N TRP A 330 9.06 6.61 -23.57
CA TRP A 330 8.85 7.64 -22.54
C TRP A 330 8.54 7.07 -21.14
N TRP A 331 8.10 5.81 -21.07
CA TRP A 331 7.79 5.04 -19.86
C TRP A 331 9.00 4.27 -19.30
N ARG A 332 10.08 4.07 -20.07
CA ARG A 332 11.29 3.41 -19.56
C ARG A 332 11.99 4.23 -18.48
N PRO A 333 12.24 5.55 -18.64
CA PRO A 333 12.90 6.36 -17.61
C PRO A 333 12.23 6.28 -16.22
N PRO A 334 10.90 6.49 -16.06
CA PRO A 334 10.26 6.41 -14.74
C PRO A 334 10.25 4.99 -14.17
N VAL A 335 10.10 3.96 -15.00
CA VAL A 335 10.15 2.55 -14.54
C VAL A 335 11.55 2.19 -14.08
N THR A 336 12.59 2.69 -14.75
CA THR A 336 13.98 2.47 -14.32
C THR A 336 14.33 3.23 -13.05
N GLU A 337 13.83 4.46 -12.89
CA GLU A 337 14.01 5.25 -11.67
C GLU A 337 13.30 4.57 -10.48
N PHE A 338 12.06 4.13 -10.67
CA PHE A 338 11.32 3.36 -9.65
C PHE A 338 12.01 2.04 -9.28
N ARG A 339 12.52 1.27 -10.26
CA ARG A 339 13.26 0.03 -9.96
C ARG A 339 14.54 0.30 -9.18
N ALA A 340 15.27 1.36 -9.53
CA ALA A 340 16.47 1.76 -8.80
C ALA A 340 16.13 2.17 -7.35
N GLU A 341 15.00 2.85 -7.14
CA GLU A 341 14.50 3.22 -5.82
C GLU A 341 14.07 2.00 -4.99
N VAL A 342 13.40 1.02 -5.58
CA VAL A 342 13.04 -0.24 -4.89
C VAL A 342 14.29 -1.04 -4.53
N ALA A 343 15.28 -1.10 -5.43
CA ALA A 343 16.55 -1.75 -5.15
C ALA A 343 17.32 -1.05 -4.01
N TRP A 344 17.32 0.29 -4.01
CA TRP A 344 17.87 1.08 -2.91
C TRP A 344 17.16 0.81 -1.59
N LEU A 345 15.83 0.70 -1.59
CA LEU A 345 15.05 0.40 -0.39
C LEU A 345 15.38 -0.99 0.17
N HIS A 346 15.62 -1.97 -0.70
CA HIS A 346 16.02 -3.31 -0.28
C HIS A 346 17.40 -3.32 0.38
N ASP A 347 18.39 -2.66 -0.25
CA ASP A 347 19.74 -2.49 0.31
C ASP A 347 19.72 -1.78 1.68
N LYS A 348 18.89 -0.73 1.82
CA LYS A 348 18.67 -0.07 3.10
C LYS A 348 17.94 -0.93 4.12
N GLY A 349 17.03 -1.79 3.69
CA GLY A 349 16.37 -2.77 4.54
C GLY A 349 17.38 -3.70 5.22
N ASP A 350 18.33 -4.24 4.46
CA ASP A 350 19.38 -5.11 4.99
C ASP A 350 20.30 -4.36 5.97
N GLU A 351 20.67 -3.11 5.66
CA GLU A 351 21.47 -2.25 6.54
C GLU A 351 20.74 -1.95 7.88
N LEU A 352 19.41 -1.80 7.83
CA LEU A 352 18.59 -1.54 9.02
C LEU A 352 18.51 -2.76 9.94
N VAL A 353 18.38 -3.96 9.36
CA VAL A 353 18.44 -5.21 10.13
C VAL A 353 19.76 -5.32 10.86
N GLU A 354 20.87 -4.98 10.21
CA GLU A 354 22.20 -4.98 10.85
C GLU A 354 22.30 -3.94 11.97
N TYR A 355 21.83 -2.70 11.75
CA TYR A 355 21.82 -1.67 12.79
C TYR A 355 20.93 -1.99 13.98
N LEU A 356 19.83 -2.71 13.76
CA LEU A 356 18.92 -3.12 14.84
C LEU A 356 19.47 -4.34 15.60
N ALA A 357 20.03 -5.31 14.88
CA ALA A 357 20.46 -6.57 15.45
C ALA A 357 21.77 -6.44 16.25
N LEU A 358 22.76 -5.68 15.76
CA LEU A 358 24.08 -5.55 16.39
C LEU A 358 24.01 -5.10 17.86
N PRO A 359 23.31 -4.00 18.22
CA PRO A 359 23.15 -3.54 19.61
C PRO A 359 22.57 -4.60 20.55
N VAL A 360 21.53 -5.31 20.10
CA VAL A 360 20.86 -6.35 20.89
C VAL A 360 21.79 -7.56 21.06
N LEU A 361 22.52 -7.92 20.01
CA LEU A 361 23.43 -9.05 20.01
C LEU A 361 24.63 -8.82 20.94
N HIS A 362 25.12 -7.59 21.07
CA HIS A 362 26.13 -7.26 22.07
C HIS A 362 25.65 -7.52 23.50
N LEU A 363 24.43 -7.09 23.84
CA LEU A 363 23.82 -7.31 25.16
C LEU A 363 23.65 -8.80 25.44
N LEU A 364 23.20 -9.56 24.44
CA LEU A 364 23.03 -11.01 24.55
C LEU A 364 24.39 -11.72 24.74
N GLY A 365 25.41 -11.32 23.97
CA GLY A 365 26.77 -11.83 24.09
C GLY A 365 27.39 -11.54 25.47
N ALA A 366 27.12 -10.36 26.04
CA ALA A 366 27.55 -10.01 27.39
C ALA A 366 26.87 -10.90 28.46
N ALA A 367 25.56 -11.15 28.33
CA ALA A 367 24.81 -12.03 29.23
C ALA A 367 25.34 -13.47 29.17
N LEU A 368 25.60 -13.98 27.96
CA LEU A 368 26.21 -15.29 27.74
C LEU A 368 27.61 -15.36 28.35
N ASN A 369 28.43 -14.32 28.22
CA ASN A 369 29.75 -14.28 28.84
C ASN A 369 29.67 -14.39 30.37
N PHE A 370 28.68 -13.78 31.04
CA PHE A 370 28.48 -13.99 32.48
C PHE A 370 28.16 -15.46 32.81
N ALA A 371 27.30 -16.10 32.02
CA ALA A 371 26.95 -17.51 32.21
C ALA A 371 28.13 -18.46 31.95
N THR A 372 28.97 -18.17 30.96
CA THR A 372 30.15 -19.00 30.62
C THR A 372 31.30 -18.76 31.60
N ILE A 373 31.46 -17.53 32.12
CA ILE A 373 32.40 -17.25 33.22
C ILE A 373 31.97 -18.01 34.47
N LEU A 374 30.67 -18.07 34.77
CA LEU A 374 30.15 -18.85 35.90
C LEU A 374 30.46 -20.35 35.75
N THR A 375 30.13 -20.96 34.60
CA THR A 375 30.26 -22.40 34.36
C THR A 375 31.68 -22.86 34.04
N SER A 376 32.35 -22.20 33.10
CA SER A 376 33.62 -22.62 32.50
C SER A 376 34.83 -21.74 32.87
N ALA A 377 34.64 -20.70 33.69
CA ALA A 377 35.68 -19.73 34.10
C ALA A 377 36.38 -19.03 32.92
N ARG A 378 35.75 -18.99 31.74
CA ARG A 378 36.28 -18.34 30.53
C ARG A 378 35.14 -17.63 29.79
N PRO A 379 35.34 -16.39 29.31
CA PRO A 379 34.41 -15.76 28.38
C PRO A 379 34.49 -16.47 27.03
N VAL A 380 33.36 -16.54 26.34
CA VAL A 380 33.24 -17.24 25.05
C VAL A 380 33.21 -16.26 23.88
N PHE A 381 32.66 -15.07 24.08
CA PHE A 381 32.55 -14.03 23.06
C PHE A 381 33.52 -12.88 23.35
N SER A 382 34.27 -12.43 22.35
CA SER A 382 35.03 -11.18 22.39
C SER A 382 34.14 -10.01 21.94
N LEU A 383 33.81 -9.11 22.87
CA LEU A 383 33.01 -7.92 22.59
C LEU A 383 33.94 -6.70 22.31
N PRO A 384 33.54 -5.74 21.47
CA PRO A 384 32.31 -5.68 20.67
C PRO A 384 32.42 -6.43 19.33
N PHE A 385 31.35 -7.12 18.92
CA PHE A 385 31.15 -7.62 17.55
C PHE A 385 31.23 -6.49 16.51
N ARG A 386 31.91 -6.73 15.38
CA ARG A 386 31.98 -5.73 14.30
C ARG A 386 30.84 -5.91 13.31
N ASN A 387 30.52 -7.15 12.95
CA ASN A 387 29.46 -7.51 12.01
C ASN A 387 28.65 -8.73 12.50
N LEU A 388 27.48 -8.96 11.91
CA LEU A 388 26.66 -10.17 12.17
C LEU A 388 27.39 -11.49 11.84
N LYS A 389 28.33 -11.45 10.89
CA LYS A 389 29.18 -12.58 10.50
C LYS A 389 30.07 -13.06 11.65
N ASP A 390 30.59 -12.15 12.48
CA ASP A 390 31.44 -12.51 13.62
C ASP A 390 30.70 -13.38 14.65
N VAL A 391 29.38 -13.19 14.78
CA VAL A 391 28.55 -13.96 15.73
C VAL A 391 28.25 -15.36 15.20
N THR A 392 27.99 -15.50 13.90
CA THR A 392 27.82 -16.81 13.27
C THR A 392 29.12 -17.60 13.28
N GLU A 393 30.25 -16.96 12.96
CA GLU A 393 31.57 -17.58 13.05
C GLU A 393 31.88 -18.03 14.49
N THR A 394 31.66 -17.18 15.50
CA THR A 394 31.91 -17.57 16.89
C THR A 394 31.02 -18.75 17.33
N ARG A 395 29.74 -18.79 16.88
CA ARG A 395 28.83 -19.92 17.13
C ARG A 395 29.31 -21.19 16.44
N ASP A 396 29.79 -21.10 15.21
CA ASP A 396 30.24 -22.25 14.44
C ASP A 396 31.57 -22.79 14.97
N VAL A 397 32.45 -21.93 15.49
CA VAL A 397 33.66 -22.33 16.27
C VAL A 397 33.29 -23.05 17.56
N LEU A 398 32.24 -22.62 18.28
CA LEU A 398 31.73 -23.35 19.45
C LEU A 398 31.12 -24.70 19.09
N ALA A 399 30.34 -24.77 18.02
CA ALA A 399 29.71 -26.00 17.55
C ALA A 399 30.77 -27.03 17.10
N THR A 400 31.82 -26.59 16.42
CA THR A 400 32.94 -27.45 16.01
C THR A 400 33.88 -27.80 17.16
N GLY A 401 34.06 -26.91 18.14
CA GLY A 401 34.86 -27.18 19.35
C GLY A 401 34.24 -28.25 20.26
N HIS A 402 32.91 -28.35 20.33
CA HIS A 402 32.23 -29.43 21.06
C HIS A 402 32.28 -30.79 20.35
N LEU A 403 32.59 -30.82 19.04
CA LEU A 403 32.69 -32.04 18.24
C LEU A 403 34.10 -32.63 18.16
N GLN A 404 35.13 -31.98 18.74
CA GLN A 404 36.44 -32.61 18.88
C GLN A 404 36.51 -33.38 20.22
N PRO A 405 36.38 -34.73 20.23
CA PRO A 405 36.74 -35.50 21.40
C PRO A 405 38.23 -35.25 21.66
N ARG A 406 38.50 -34.71 22.85
CA ARG A 406 39.84 -34.46 23.40
C ARG A 406 40.69 -35.73 23.22
N LYS A 407 41.57 -35.74 22.22
CA LYS A 407 42.58 -36.79 22.06
C LYS A 407 43.44 -36.73 23.31
N GLN A 408 43.24 -37.68 24.22
CA GLN A 408 44.12 -37.91 25.34
C GLN A 408 45.51 -38.20 24.76
N VAL A 409 46.42 -37.23 24.89
CA VAL A 409 47.84 -37.50 24.74
C VAL A 409 48.29 -38.04 26.09
N SER A 410 48.35 -39.36 26.18
CA SER A 410 49.13 -40.07 27.19
C SER A 410 50.62 -39.86 26.90
N VAL A 411 51.33 -39.22 27.83
CA VAL A 411 52.76 -39.45 28.07
C VAL A 411 52.95 -39.58 29.57
#